data_AF-A0A970E9J0-F1
#
_entry.id   AF-A0A970E9J0-F1
#
_cell.length_a   1.000
_cell.length_b   1.000
_cell.length_c   1.000
_cell.angle_alpha   90.00
_cell.angle_beta   90.00
_cell.angle_gamma   90.00
#
_symmetry.space_group_name_H-M   'P 1'
#
loop_
_entity.id
_entity.type
_entity.pdbx_description
1 polymer ?
#
loop_
_entity_poly.entity_id
_entity_poly.type
_entity_poly.pdbx_seq_one_letter_code
_entity_poly.pdbx_strand_id
1 'polypeptide(L)'
;MNKIYIDWGFGLGNEVYSCLDIGKKLLKKLEQNGIEAVMGHKNGKAIRLEQRIEMIKNSDADILISIDANWSDNSNQKGIETYYNTLSKDAELLAKKIQRELIKATKFYNRGIINCSSKTNLTIRKLIE
;
A
#
# COMPACT_ATOMS: atom_id res chain seq x y z
N MET A 1 0.66 8.76 -19.91
CA MET A 1 1.50 8.22 -18.81
C MET A 1 0.56 7.64 -17.78
N ASN A 2 0.93 6.58 -17.09
CA ASN A 2 0.05 5.98 -16.08
C ASN A 2 -0.02 6.88 -14.85
N LYS A 3 -1.24 7.18 -14.40
CA LYS A 3 -1.51 7.94 -13.17
C LYS A 3 -1.48 7.00 -11.97
N ILE A 4 -0.76 7.38 -10.93
CA ILE A 4 -0.64 6.60 -9.68
C ILE A 4 -1.53 7.22 -8.59
N TYR A 5 -2.39 6.41 -7.96
CA TYR A 5 -3.07 6.78 -6.72
C TYR A 5 -2.31 6.20 -5.52
N ILE A 6 -1.92 7.08 -4.61
CA ILE A 6 -1.25 6.72 -3.36
C ILE A 6 -2.28 6.80 -2.23
N ASP A 7 -2.53 5.63 -1.66
CA ASP A 7 -3.37 5.46 -0.48
C ASP A 7 -2.49 5.12 0.72
N TRP A 8 -2.96 5.43 1.92
CA TRP A 8 -2.23 5.13 3.15
C TRP A 8 -3.20 4.84 4.28
N GLY A 9 -2.84 3.90 5.14
CA GLY A 9 -3.64 3.55 6.30
C GLY A 9 -2.90 3.74 7.62
N PHE A 10 -3.47 3.12 8.64
CA PHE A 10 -2.98 3.14 10.00
C PHE A 10 -2.72 1.72 10.47
N GLY A 11 -1.69 1.54 11.30
CA GLY A 11 -1.57 0.34 12.12
C GLY A 11 -2.79 0.18 13.03
N LEU A 12 -3.16 -1.07 13.32
CA LEU A 12 -4.21 -1.40 14.29
C LEU A 12 -3.60 -1.54 15.69
N GLY A 13 -4.31 -1.13 16.74
CA GLY A 13 -3.87 -1.29 18.14
C GLY A 13 -3.40 0.00 18.82
N ASN A 14 -2.59 -0.12 19.87
CA ASN A 14 -2.16 0.99 20.73
C ASN A 14 -1.05 1.87 20.12
N GLU A 15 -0.30 1.34 19.14
CA GLU A 15 0.62 2.11 18.31
C GLU A 15 -0.10 2.48 17.02
N VAL A 16 -0.81 3.61 17.02
CA VAL A 16 -1.43 4.16 15.82
C VAL A 16 -0.31 4.69 14.90
N TYR A 17 0.35 3.80 14.16
CA TYR A 17 1.36 4.19 13.19
C TYR A 17 0.69 4.67 11.91
N SER A 18 0.88 5.95 11.57
CA SER A 18 0.39 6.52 10.33
C SER A 18 1.40 6.34 9.20
N CYS A 19 0.96 5.77 8.07
CA CYS A 19 1.78 5.67 6.86
C CYS A 19 1.82 6.96 6.02
N LEU A 20 1.18 8.04 6.48
CA LEU A 20 1.07 9.32 5.73
C LEU A 20 2.43 9.87 5.30
N ASP A 21 3.43 9.86 6.19
CA ASP A 21 4.73 10.45 5.86
C ASP A 21 5.51 9.61 4.84
N ILE A 22 5.28 8.30 4.80
CA ILE A 22 5.80 7.44 3.73
C ILE A 22 5.09 7.78 2.41
N GLY A 23 3.76 7.91 2.44
CA GLY A 23 2.95 8.31 1.27
C GLY A 23 3.38 9.66 0.70
N LYS A 24 3.58 10.68 1.54
CA LYS A 24 4.09 12.00 1.13
C LYS A 24 5.48 11.93 0.48
N LYS A 25 6.39 11.13 1.04
CA LYS A 25 7.73 10.93 0.47
C LYS A 25 7.68 10.22 -0.88
N LEU A 26 6.79 9.24 -1.03
CA LEU A 26 6.56 8.56 -2.31
C LEU A 26 5.98 9.52 -3.36
N LEU A 27 4.93 10.28 -3.00
CA LEU A 27 4.32 11.28 -3.87
C LEU A 27 5.37 12.25 -4.42
N LYS A 28 6.13 12.88 -3.52
CA LYS A 28 7.18 13.83 -3.90
C LYS A 28 8.23 13.21 -4.82
N LYS A 29 8.64 11.96 -4.56
CA LYS A 29 9.62 11.27 -5.41
C LYS A 29 9.07 10.95 -6.79
N LEU A 30 7.80 10.53 -6.90
CA LEU A 30 7.17 10.26 -8.20
C LEU A 30 7.04 11.54 -9.03
N GLU A 31 6.55 12.63 -8.42
CA GLU A 31 6.44 13.94 -9.07
C GLU A 31 7.81 14.46 -9.56
N GLN A 32 8.86 14.31 -8.73
CA GLN A 32 10.24 14.67 -9.11
C GLN A 32 10.79 13.87 -10.30
N ASN A 33 10.24 12.70 -10.59
CA ASN A 33 10.61 11.87 -11.74
C ASN A 33 9.64 12.05 -12.93
N GLY A 34 8.76 13.06 -12.88
CA GLY A 34 7.79 13.34 -13.95
C GLY A 34 6.65 12.33 -14.04
N ILE A 35 6.40 11.56 -12.97
CA ILE A 35 5.30 10.59 -12.90
C ILE A 35 4.10 11.28 -12.28
N GLU A 36 2.96 11.23 -12.97
CA GLU A 36 1.70 11.75 -12.46
C GLU A 36 1.23 10.88 -11.28
N ALA A 37 1.10 11.49 -10.10
CA ALA A 37 0.63 10.82 -8.91
C ALA A 37 -0.30 11.73 -8.11
N VAL A 38 -1.32 11.12 -7.52
CA VAL A 38 -2.22 11.77 -6.58
C VAL A 38 -2.21 10.98 -5.28
N MET A 39 -2.36 11.67 -4.16
CA MET A 39 -2.47 11.03 -2.85
C MET A 39 -3.85 11.33 -2.28
N GLY A 40 -4.46 10.35 -1.62
CA GLY A 40 -5.79 10.45 -1.01
C GLY A 40 -5.87 11.47 0.13
N HIS A 41 -6.60 11.14 1.20
CA HIS A 41 -6.82 12.07 2.31
C HIS A 41 -5.49 12.59 2.90
N LYS A 42 -5.37 13.91 3.09
CA LYS A 42 -4.10 14.57 3.51
C LYS A 42 -4.11 15.07 4.95
N ASN A 43 -5.26 14.97 5.64
CA ASN A 43 -5.49 15.64 6.92
C ASN A 43 -4.87 14.90 8.13
N GLY A 44 -4.09 13.84 7.92
CA GLY A 44 -3.45 13.07 9.00
C GLY A 44 -4.42 12.29 9.90
N LYS A 45 -5.71 12.24 9.54
CA LYS A 45 -6.74 11.53 10.29
C LYS A 45 -7.11 10.22 9.61
N ALA A 46 -7.43 9.21 10.41
CA ALA A 46 -8.03 7.96 9.94
C ALA A 46 -9.39 8.24 9.31
N ILE A 47 -9.61 7.66 8.14
CA ILE A 47 -10.90 7.64 7.45
C ILE A 47 -11.35 6.18 7.28
N ARG A 48 -12.64 5.98 7.05
CA ARG A 48 -13.20 4.63 6.90
C ARG A 48 -12.70 3.97 5.61
N LEU A 49 -12.64 2.63 5.60
CA LEU A 49 -12.22 1.87 4.42
C LEU A 49 -13.09 2.20 3.20
N GLU A 50 -14.40 2.33 3.39
CA GLU A 50 -15.35 2.65 2.33
C GLU A 50 -15.05 4.01 1.70
N GLN A 51 -14.66 5.00 2.51
CA GLN A 51 -14.24 6.32 2.03
C GLN A 51 -12.94 6.23 1.23
N ARG A 52 -11.95 5.43 1.68
CA ARG A 52 -10.72 5.20 0.89
C ARG A 52 -11.05 4.60 -0.48
N ILE A 53 -11.90 3.57 -0.51
CA ILE A 53 -12.33 2.89 -1.74
C ILE A 53 -13.04 3.86 -2.68
N GLU A 54 -13.94 4.70 -2.17
CA GLU A 54 -14.64 5.71 -2.98
C GLU A 54 -13.65 6.70 -3.62
N MET A 55 -12.68 7.19 -2.84
CA MET A 55 -11.65 8.10 -3.38
C MET A 55 -10.75 7.43 -4.42
N ILE A 56 -10.40 6.16 -4.23
CA ILE A 56 -9.62 5.36 -5.20
C ILE A 56 -10.41 5.22 -6.51
N LYS A 57 -11.69 4.85 -6.43
CA LYS A 57 -12.56 4.67 -7.60
C LYS A 57 -12.76 5.97 -8.38
N ASN A 58 -12.88 7.10 -7.69
CA ASN A 58 -13.08 8.42 -8.29
C ASN A 58 -11.77 9.09 -8.75
N SER A 59 -10.63 8.39 -8.65
CA SER A 59 -9.32 8.97 -8.95
C SER A 59 -8.89 8.87 -10.42
N ASP A 60 -9.55 8.03 -11.22
CA ASP A 60 -9.13 7.69 -12.59
C ASP A 60 -7.66 7.25 -12.70
N ALA A 61 -7.09 6.66 -11.64
CA ALA A 61 -5.71 6.19 -11.64
C ALA A 61 -5.57 4.79 -12.23
N ASP A 62 -4.47 4.55 -12.95
CA ASP A 62 -4.13 3.25 -13.53
C ASP A 62 -3.48 2.30 -12.52
N ILE A 63 -2.83 2.86 -11.49
CA ILE A 63 -2.07 2.11 -10.49
C ILE A 63 -2.46 2.59 -9.10
N LEU A 64 -2.91 1.66 -8.25
CA LEU A 64 -3.06 1.88 -6.81
C LEU A 64 -1.80 1.40 -6.05
N ILE A 65 -1.26 2.25 -5.19
CA ILE A 65 -0.27 1.87 -4.17
C ILE A 65 -0.85 2.23 -2.80
N SER A 66 -1.26 1.23 -2.02
CA SER A 66 -1.64 1.41 -0.62
C SER A 66 -0.47 1.08 0.31
N ILE A 67 -0.18 1.98 1.25
CA ILE A 67 0.88 1.81 2.24
C ILE A 67 0.25 1.63 3.63
N ASP A 68 0.52 0.49 4.25
CA ASP A 68 0.00 0.13 5.56
C ASP A 68 1.11 -0.45 6.44
N ALA A 69 0.96 -0.34 7.76
CA ALA A 69 1.81 -0.98 8.75
C ALA A 69 1.03 -2.12 9.40
N ASN A 70 1.51 -3.36 9.23
CA ASN A 70 0.87 -4.52 9.84
C ASN A 70 1.14 -4.53 11.36
N TRP A 71 0.24 -5.13 12.13
CA TRP A 71 0.34 -5.24 13.59
C TRP A 71 -0.02 -6.64 14.07
N SER A 72 0.69 -7.13 15.10
CA SER A 72 0.38 -8.37 15.79
C SER A 72 1.01 -8.38 17.19
N ASP A 73 0.30 -8.95 18.17
CA ASP A 73 0.86 -9.27 19.50
C ASP A 73 1.96 -10.35 19.45
N ASN A 74 2.04 -11.13 18.37
CA ASN A 74 3.07 -12.14 18.19
C ASN A 74 4.34 -11.48 17.64
N SER A 75 5.37 -11.34 18.48
CA SER A 75 6.67 -10.75 18.13
C SER A 75 7.42 -11.47 16.99
N ASN A 76 7.03 -12.69 16.65
CA ASN A 76 7.57 -13.41 15.50
C ASN A 76 6.94 -12.96 14.17
N GLN A 77 5.79 -12.26 14.20
CA GLN A 77 5.16 -11.66 13.03
C GLN A 77 5.79 -10.32 12.70
N LYS A 78 6.94 -10.36 12.03
CA LYS A 78 7.71 -9.20 11.58
C LYS A 78 8.07 -9.30 10.10
N GLY A 79 8.52 -8.20 9.52
CA GLY A 79 9.00 -8.14 8.13
C GLY A 79 8.05 -7.43 7.18
N ILE A 80 8.36 -7.51 5.89
CA ILE A 80 7.63 -6.81 4.82
C ILE A 80 6.94 -7.85 3.93
N GLU A 81 5.68 -7.61 3.63
CA GLU A 81 4.87 -8.34 2.64
C GLU A 81 4.21 -7.33 1.68
N THR A 82 4.09 -7.70 0.41
CA THR A 82 3.43 -6.85 -0.61
C THR A 82 2.24 -7.59 -1.20
N TYR A 83 1.04 -7.04 -1.05
CA TYR A 83 -0.18 -7.59 -1.61
C TYR A 83 -0.40 -7.14 -3.05
N TYR A 84 -1.02 -7.98 -3.89
CA TYR A 84 -1.33 -7.65 -5.27
C TYR A 84 -2.66 -8.29 -5.74
N ASN A 85 -3.29 -7.66 -6.72
CA ASN A 85 -4.47 -8.17 -7.40
C ASN A 85 -4.09 -9.26 -8.41
N THR A 86 -4.63 -10.46 -8.27
CA THR A 86 -4.31 -11.61 -9.13
C THR A 86 -4.87 -11.55 -10.54
N LEU A 87 -5.83 -10.66 -10.80
CA LEU A 87 -6.36 -10.44 -12.14
C LEU A 87 -5.40 -9.63 -13.03
N SER A 88 -4.34 -9.05 -12.46
CA SER A 88 -3.35 -8.23 -13.17
C SER A 88 -1.93 -8.79 -13.06
N LYS A 89 -1.38 -9.24 -14.21
CA LYS A 89 0.03 -9.66 -14.31
C LYS A 89 0.99 -8.50 -14.02
N ASP A 90 0.60 -7.27 -14.38
CA ASP A 90 1.39 -6.08 -14.10
C ASP A 90 1.43 -5.75 -12.61
N ALA A 91 0.32 -5.97 -11.89
CA ALA A 91 0.29 -5.82 -10.44
C ALA A 91 1.22 -6.84 -9.75
N GLU A 92 1.23 -8.09 -10.20
CA GLU A 92 2.16 -9.11 -9.69
C GLU A 92 3.63 -8.73 -9.95
N LEU A 93 3.94 -8.27 -11.16
CA LEU A 93 5.28 -7.83 -11.52
C LEU A 93 5.72 -6.62 -10.70
N LEU A 94 4.84 -5.64 -10.50
CA LEU A 94 5.08 -4.46 -9.68
C LEU A 94 5.34 -4.85 -8.23
N ALA A 95 4.50 -5.73 -7.65
CA ALA A 95 4.68 -6.23 -6.29
C ALA A 95 6.01 -6.96 -6.11
N LYS A 96 6.43 -7.79 -7.07
CA LYS A 96 7.75 -8.45 -7.05
C LYS A 96 8.90 -7.44 -7.01
N LYS A 97 8.82 -6.39 -7.85
CA LYS A 97 9.84 -5.34 -7.92
C LYS A 97 9.89 -4.53 -6.61
N ILE A 98 8.74 -4.09 -6.11
CA ILE A 98 8.63 -3.33 -4.86
C ILE A 98 9.16 -4.16 -3.68
N GLN A 99 8.70 -5.40 -3.52
CA GLN A 99 9.15 -6.30 -2.45
C GLN A 99 10.68 -6.46 -2.49
N ARG A 100 11.26 -6.73 -3.67
CA ARG A 100 12.71 -6.88 -3.81
C ARG A 100 13.47 -5.65 -3.34
N GLU A 101 13.08 -4.45 -3.80
CA GLU A 101 13.79 -3.22 -3.45
C GLU A 101 13.60 -2.84 -1.96
N LEU A 102 12.42 -3.07 -1.40
CA LEU A 102 12.17 -2.86 0.04
C LEU A 102 13.07 -3.75 0.90
N ILE A 103 13.19 -5.03 0.57
CA ILE A 103 14.06 -5.97 1.31
C ILE A 103 15.54 -5.60 1.13
N LYS A 104 15.95 -5.21 -0.09
CA LYS A 104 17.32 -4.76 -0.36
C LYS A 104 17.70 -3.56 0.51
N ALA A 105 16.81 -2.57 0.62
CA ALA A 105 17.02 -1.32 1.32
C ALA A 105 16.92 -1.44 2.85
N THR A 106 15.99 -2.26 3.36
CA THR A 106 15.68 -2.32 4.80
C THR A 106 16.36 -3.49 5.51
N LYS A 107 16.75 -4.54 4.78
CA LYS A 107 17.20 -5.83 5.34
C LYS A 107 16.19 -6.50 6.28
N PHE A 108 14.93 -6.07 6.24
CA PHE A 108 13.87 -6.68 7.04
C PHE A 108 13.56 -8.10 6.55
N TYR A 109 12.93 -8.89 7.41
CA TYR A 109 12.50 -10.23 7.05
C TYR A 109 11.57 -10.21 5.83
N ASN A 110 11.89 -11.02 4.83
CA ASN A 110 11.14 -11.08 3.58
C ASN A 110 9.99 -12.08 3.68
N ARG A 111 8.76 -11.58 3.78
CA ARG A 111 7.54 -12.41 3.80
C ARG A 111 6.99 -12.71 2.39
N GLY A 112 7.61 -12.11 1.36
CA GLY A 112 7.26 -12.31 -0.04
C GLY A 112 6.07 -11.46 -0.52
N ILE A 113 5.62 -11.78 -1.73
CA ILE A 113 4.40 -11.22 -2.30
C ILE A 113 3.20 -12.11 -1.95
N ILE A 114 2.04 -11.49 -1.72
CA ILE A 114 0.84 -12.18 -1.26
C ILE A 114 -0.31 -11.89 -2.21
N ASN A 115 -0.91 -12.95 -2.72
CA ASN A 115 -2.15 -12.85 -3.48
C ASN A 115 -3.27 -12.29 -2.59
N CYS A 116 -3.95 -11.24 -3.05
CA CYS A 116 -5.09 -10.64 -2.33
C CYS A 116 -6.22 -11.64 -2.00
N SER A 117 -6.38 -12.69 -2.80
CA SER A 117 -7.39 -13.74 -2.61
C SER A 117 -6.95 -14.87 -1.68
N SER A 118 -5.67 -14.94 -1.28
CA SER A 118 -5.14 -16.05 -0.47
C SER A 118 -5.27 -15.89 1.05
N LYS A 119 -5.78 -14.75 1.55
CA LYS A 119 -5.91 -14.50 3.00
C LYS A 119 -7.31 -14.01 3.40
N THR A 120 -7.68 -14.36 4.62
CA THR A 120 -8.82 -13.91 5.43
C THR A 120 -8.88 -12.41 5.72
N ASN A 121 -7.97 -11.58 5.16
CA ASN A 121 -8.00 -10.13 5.36
C ASN A 121 -8.96 -9.48 4.34
N LEU A 122 -10.25 -9.53 4.67
CA LEU A 122 -11.35 -8.95 3.89
C LEU A 122 -11.13 -7.47 3.57
N THR A 123 -10.42 -6.73 4.43
CA THR A 123 -10.12 -5.31 4.23
C THR A 123 -9.18 -5.10 3.06
N ILE A 124 -8.05 -5.83 3.03
CA ILE A 124 -7.09 -5.75 1.92
C ILE A 124 -7.76 -6.17 0.62
N ARG A 125 -8.50 -7.29 0.64
CA ARG A 125 -9.23 -7.78 -0.53
C ARG A 125 -10.16 -6.72 -1.11
N LYS A 126 -11.01 -6.11 -0.27
CA LYS A 126 -11.93 -5.02 -0.69
C LYS A 126 -11.23 -3.78 -1.22
N LEU A 127 -9.98 -3.53 -0.81
CA LEU A 127 -9.23 -2.34 -1.21
C LEU A 127 -8.60 -2.50 -2.60
N ILE A 128 -8.16 -3.71 -2.95
CA ILE A 128 -7.33 -3.94 -4.16
C ILE A 128 -7.99 -4.85 -5.22
N GLU A 129 -9.10 -5.52 -4.92
CA GLU A 129 -9.99 -6.14 -5.93
C GLU A 129 -10.92 -5.09 -6.57
#